data_AF-A0A662I0T7-F1
#
_entry.id   AF-A0A662I0T7-F1
#
_cell.length_a   1.000
_cell.length_b   1.000
_cell.length_c   1.000
_cell.angle_alpha   90.00
_cell.angle_beta   90.00
_cell.angle_gamma   90.00
#
_symmetry.space_group_name_H-M   'P 1'
#
loop_
_entity.id
_entity.type
_entity.pdbx_description
1 polymer ?
#
loop_
_entity_poly.entity_id
_entity_poly.type
_entity_poly.pdbx_seq_one_letter_code
_entity_poly.pdbx_strand_id
1 'polypeptide(L)'
;MVYVRVTGRAIVNVHSANAEGSVGNYMGLTKMFILRRREKGYEITEDIVISGNMIKHWHAVRVSELLKSQGYSALCENCKRYIMYRSNLDYSDEYDFIKACAIEDLHGFLQPQRQVRRESIVKFAFMLPAEEMRAEYAAITHNRVFTDKTGAIPKGEQVMMVFKREYASGLYGFLSSMDLAYVGRPLADPDNPEKVLPLDERKLRAKCAVLALADILAGRFGAAASRAIPIIKTVELVCAVSKEPLPNLIHGFYCDYLEESARILKAAVDSGLIKNLKVFVYGEKAGEIFSKTLAQGLVESEGTVIKVLARAAEVVEQWLR
;
A
#
# COMPACT_ATOMS: atom_id res chain seq x y z
N MET A 1 -17.91 7.07 -10.83
CA MET A 1 -17.23 5.92 -10.19
C MET A 1 -15.78 5.93 -10.66
N VAL A 2 -14.83 5.57 -9.79
CA VAL A 2 -13.39 5.61 -10.12
C VAL A 2 -12.70 4.42 -9.47
N TYR A 3 -11.86 3.71 -10.23
CA TYR A 3 -11.09 2.56 -9.78
C TYR A 3 -9.63 2.79 -10.11
N VAL A 4 -8.74 2.46 -9.17
CA VAL A 4 -7.29 2.61 -9.34
C VAL A 4 -6.63 1.26 -9.08
N ARG A 5 -5.69 0.88 -9.94
CA ARG A 5 -4.85 -0.31 -9.77
C ARG A 5 -3.41 0.10 -9.94
N VAL A 6 -2.57 -0.29 -8.99
CA VAL A 6 -1.15 0.06 -8.98
C VAL A 6 -0.33 -1.20 -8.80
N THR A 7 0.65 -1.42 -9.66
CA THR A 7 1.63 -2.50 -9.50
C THR A 7 3.00 -2.04 -9.96
N GLY A 8 4.04 -2.71 -9.50
CA GLY A 8 5.40 -2.37 -9.86
C GLY A 8 6.41 -3.17 -9.05
N ARG A 9 7.67 -2.75 -9.17
CA ARG A 9 8.79 -3.33 -8.45
C ARG A 9 9.66 -2.25 -7.81
N ALA A 10 10.19 -2.56 -6.65
CA ALA A 10 11.13 -1.70 -5.95
C ALA A 10 12.28 -2.51 -5.35
N ILE A 11 13.49 -1.99 -5.49
CA ILE A 11 14.64 -2.47 -4.72
C ILE A 11 14.44 -1.99 -3.30
N VAL A 12 14.46 -2.91 -2.33
CA VAL A 12 14.37 -2.59 -0.90
C VAL A 12 15.59 -3.19 -0.22
N ASN A 13 16.47 -2.33 0.28
CA ASN A 13 17.73 -2.73 0.92
C ASN A 13 17.68 -2.56 2.43
N VAL A 14 18.33 -3.49 3.13
CA VAL A 14 18.58 -3.51 4.58
C VAL A 14 17.32 -3.15 5.38
N HIS A 15 16.18 -3.74 5.00
CA HIS A 15 14.91 -3.43 5.65
C HIS A 15 14.61 -4.39 6.80
N SER A 16 14.04 -3.83 7.86
CA SER A 16 13.28 -4.58 8.87
C SER A 16 11.81 -4.13 8.83
N ALA A 17 11.26 -4.16 7.62
CA ALA A 17 9.94 -3.62 7.31
C ALA A 17 8.80 -4.42 7.94
N ASN A 18 8.93 -5.74 8.04
CA ASN A 18 7.88 -6.63 8.56
C ASN A 18 8.53 -7.72 9.42
N ALA A 19 8.31 -7.66 10.73
CA ALA A 19 8.89 -8.58 11.71
C ALA A 19 7.78 -9.39 12.41
N GLU A 20 8.03 -10.67 12.70
CA GLU A 20 7.06 -11.60 13.29
C GLU A 20 6.92 -11.47 14.81
N GLY A 21 7.63 -10.51 15.41
CA GLY A 21 7.81 -10.40 16.85
C GLY A 21 9.18 -10.90 17.28
N SER A 22 9.41 -10.95 18.58
CA SER A 22 10.70 -11.35 19.16
C SER A 22 10.60 -12.68 19.90
N VAL A 23 11.51 -13.60 19.61
CA VAL A 23 11.76 -14.80 20.42
C VAL A 23 12.98 -14.51 21.28
N GLY A 24 12.77 -14.26 22.57
CA GLY A 24 13.83 -13.77 23.46
C GLY A 24 14.40 -12.44 22.97
N ASN A 25 15.71 -12.39 22.74
CA ASN A 25 16.41 -11.22 22.21
C ASN A 25 16.57 -11.23 20.68
N TYR A 26 15.95 -12.16 19.96
CA TYR A 26 16.02 -12.27 18.50
C TYR A 26 14.73 -11.79 17.85
N MET A 27 14.82 -10.92 16.85
CA MET A 27 13.69 -10.47 16.03
C MET A 27 13.87 -10.92 14.58
N GLY A 28 13.10 -11.93 14.19
CA GLY A 28 13.06 -12.45 12.82
C GLY A 28 12.18 -11.63 11.90
N LEU A 29 12.48 -11.67 10.60
CA LEU A 29 11.62 -11.16 9.54
C LEU A 29 10.51 -12.15 9.23
N THR A 30 9.41 -11.64 8.67
CA THR A 30 8.34 -12.49 8.19
C THR A 30 8.74 -13.28 6.96
N LYS A 31 8.50 -14.60 7.01
CA LYS A 31 8.82 -15.54 5.94
C LYS A 31 7.59 -16.34 5.54
N MET A 32 7.43 -16.61 4.24
CA MET A 32 6.30 -17.40 3.72
C MET A 32 6.73 -18.25 2.53
N PHE A 33 6.03 -19.37 2.33
CA PHE A 33 6.18 -20.21 1.15
C PHE A 33 5.60 -19.54 -0.10
N ILE A 34 6.40 -19.50 -1.16
CA ILE A 34 6.07 -18.87 -2.45
C ILE A 34 6.32 -19.88 -3.57
N LEU A 35 5.33 -20.02 -4.47
CA LEU A 35 5.45 -20.81 -5.70
C LEU A 35 6.13 -19.97 -6.79
N ARG A 36 7.20 -20.50 -7.40
CA ARG A 36 7.95 -19.86 -8.48
C ARG A 36 7.97 -20.73 -9.73
N ARG A 37 7.85 -20.11 -10.90
CA ARG A 37 8.14 -20.78 -12.17
C ARG A 37 9.63 -21.08 -12.27
N ARG A 38 9.95 -22.29 -12.73
CA ARG A 38 11.30 -22.72 -13.12
C ARG A 38 11.29 -23.09 -14.60
N GLU A 39 12.47 -23.31 -15.18
CA GLU A 39 12.59 -23.81 -16.56
C GLU A 39 11.76 -25.07 -16.80
N LYS A 40 11.63 -25.92 -15.78
CA LYS A 40 10.82 -27.13 -15.78
C LYS A 40 9.88 -27.15 -14.58
N GLY A 41 8.64 -26.67 -14.77
CA GLY A 41 7.58 -26.74 -13.77
C GLY A 41 7.67 -25.65 -12.70
N TYR A 42 7.34 -26.01 -11.46
CA TYR A 42 7.21 -25.08 -10.35
C TYR A 42 8.00 -25.55 -9.13
N GLU A 43 8.46 -24.60 -8.33
CA GLU A 43 9.12 -24.86 -7.04
C GLU A 43 8.48 -24.01 -5.95
N ILE A 44 8.30 -24.57 -4.76
CA ILE A 44 7.85 -23.85 -3.57
C ILE A 44 9.06 -23.60 -2.68
N THR A 45 9.37 -22.33 -2.41
CA THR A 45 10.45 -21.94 -1.50
C THR A 45 10.00 -20.89 -0.51
N GLU A 46 10.53 -20.96 0.72
CA GLU A 46 10.33 -19.92 1.73
C GLU A 46 11.16 -18.68 1.40
N ASP A 47 10.58 -17.49 1.54
CA ASP A 47 11.28 -16.23 1.33
C ASP A 47 10.77 -15.09 2.23
N ILE A 48 11.54 -14.01 2.32
CA ILE A 48 11.21 -12.83 3.11
C ILE A 48 10.05 -12.08 2.45
N VAL A 49 9.00 -11.79 3.22
CA VAL A 49 7.82 -11.08 2.71
C VAL A 49 7.43 -9.90 3.58
N ILE A 50 6.87 -8.88 2.94
CA ILE A 50 6.27 -7.73 3.64
C ILE A 50 4.76 -7.85 3.51
N SER A 51 4.07 -8.02 4.64
CA SER A 51 2.63 -8.20 4.64
C SER A 51 1.89 -7.00 4.04
N GLY A 52 0.80 -7.27 3.31
CA GLY A 52 -0.09 -6.20 2.83
C GLY A 52 -0.67 -5.36 3.98
N ASN A 53 -0.81 -5.94 5.18
CA ASN A 53 -1.23 -5.23 6.39
C ASN A 53 -0.20 -4.19 6.86
N MET A 54 1.10 -4.49 6.77
CA MET A 54 2.16 -3.53 7.08
C MET A 54 2.07 -2.32 6.16
N ILE A 55 1.93 -2.56 4.86
CA ILE A 55 1.80 -1.50 3.86
C ILE A 55 0.52 -0.70 4.10
N LYS A 56 -0.61 -1.40 4.34
CA LYS A 56 -1.91 -0.79 4.63
C LYS A 56 -1.88 0.10 5.87
N HIS A 57 -1.21 -0.31 6.94
CA HIS A 57 -1.08 0.49 8.16
C HIS A 57 -0.38 1.81 7.86
N TRP A 58 0.81 1.74 7.27
CA TRP A 58 1.58 2.96 6.97
C TRP A 58 0.88 3.83 5.93
N HIS A 59 0.23 3.23 4.94
CA HIS A 59 -0.60 3.98 3.99
C HIS A 59 -1.69 4.78 4.71
N ALA A 60 -2.40 4.17 5.66
CA ALA A 60 -3.41 4.88 6.46
C ALA A 60 -2.81 6.04 7.26
N VAL A 61 -1.61 5.87 7.82
CA VAL A 61 -0.87 6.95 8.51
C VAL A 61 -0.57 8.10 7.55
N ARG A 62 -0.04 7.80 6.35
CA ARG A 62 0.29 8.81 5.33
C ARG A 62 -0.96 9.53 4.80
N VAL A 63 -2.07 8.81 4.60
CA VAL A 63 -3.38 9.42 4.28
C VAL A 63 -3.80 10.39 5.38
N SER A 64 -3.72 10.00 6.66
CA SER A 64 -4.05 10.90 7.77
C SER A 64 -3.17 12.15 7.81
N GLU A 65 -1.87 12.03 7.52
CA GLU A 65 -0.96 13.18 7.44
C GLU A 65 -1.36 14.14 6.30
N LEU A 66 -1.63 13.61 5.11
CA LEU A 66 -2.06 14.38 3.95
C LEU A 66 -3.43 15.06 4.17
N LEU A 67 -4.38 14.37 4.80
CA LEU A 67 -5.68 14.95 5.14
C LEU A 67 -5.52 16.13 6.11
N LYS A 68 -4.73 15.95 7.18
CA LYS A 68 -4.50 17.02 8.16
C LYS A 68 -3.77 18.22 7.56
N SER A 69 -2.81 18.02 6.66
CA SER A 69 -2.11 19.13 6.01
C SER A 69 -3.03 19.96 5.11
N GLN A 70 -4.16 19.39 4.68
CA GLN A 70 -5.23 20.07 3.95
C GLN A 70 -6.34 20.62 4.86
N GLY A 71 -6.13 20.64 6.18
CA GLY A 71 -7.12 21.15 7.15
C GLY A 71 -8.30 20.22 7.41
N TYR A 72 -8.25 18.96 6.95
CA TYR A 72 -9.34 18.00 7.10
C TYR A 72 -9.43 17.46 8.54
N SER A 73 -10.62 17.46 9.13
CA SER A 73 -10.82 17.21 10.57
C SER A 73 -11.56 15.91 10.91
N ALA A 74 -12.32 15.32 9.98
CA ALA A 74 -13.15 14.14 10.20
C ALA A 74 -12.29 12.85 10.28
N LEU A 75 -11.65 12.70 11.43
CA LEU A 75 -10.81 11.57 11.83
C LEU A 75 -11.15 11.21 13.28
N CYS A 76 -11.34 9.92 13.57
CA CYS A 76 -11.51 9.46 14.95
C CYS A 76 -10.22 9.63 15.76
N GLU A 77 -10.32 9.62 17.09
CA GLU A 77 -9.20 9.89 17.99
C GLU A 77 -7.98 8.98 17.76
N ASN A 78 -8.23 7.68 17.53
CA ASN A 78 -7.16 6.73 17.21
C ASN A 78 -6.47 7.05 15.89
N CYS A 79 -7.23 7.42 14.86
CA CYS A 79 -6.68 7.73 13.53
C CYS A 79 -5.95 9.08 13.52
N LYS A 80 -6.40 10.05 14.32
CA LYS A 80 -5.67 11.30 14.59
C LYS A 80 -4.31 11.04 15.24
N ARG A 81 -4.20 10.01 16.07
CA ARG A 81 -2.95 9.66 16.76
C ARG A 81 -2.12 8.60 16.05
N TYR A 82 -2.51 8.23 14.83
CA TYR A 82 -1.83 7.19 14.03
C TYR A 82 -1.81 5.79 14.66
N ILE A 83 -2.70 5.54 15.64
CA ILE A 83 -2.85 4.24 16.31
C ILE A 83 -3.47 3.23 15.34
N MET A 84 -4.38 3.68 14.47
CA MET A 84 -5.05 2.86 13.44
C MET A 84 -5.80 1.64 13.96
N TYR A 85 -6.15 1.66 15.26
CA TYR A 85 -7.11 0.74 15.87
C TYR A 85 -8.51 1.20 15.50
N ARG A 86 -9.09 0.56 14.49
CA ARG A 86 -10.27 1.02 13.75
C ARG A 86 -11.54 0.36 14.25
N SER A 87 -12.56 1.21 14.43
CA SER A 87 -13.93 1.00 14.93
C SER A 87 -14.23 1.28 16.40
N ASN A 88 -13.32 1.87 17.22
CA ASN A 88 -13.62 2.27 18.62
C ASN A 88 -14.83 3.23 18.81
N LEU A 89 -15.47 3.60 17.71
CA LEU A 89 -16.69 4.38 17.66
C LEU A 89 -17.90 3.47 17.93
N ASP A 90 -18.89 4.00 18.63
CA ASP A 90 -20.11 3.28 18.98
C ASP A 90 -21.28 3.71 18.08
N TYR A 91 -21.18 3.41 16.79
CA TYR A 91 -22.26 3.61 15.83
C TYR A 91 -22.88 2.29 15.39
N SER A 92 -24.15 2.32 15.00
CA SER A 92 -24.88 1.15 14.50
C SER A 92 -25.12 1.18 13.00
N ASP A 93 -24.75 2.28 12.32
CA ASP A 93 -24.88 2.45 10.87
C ASP A 93 -23.50 2.72 10.23
N GLU A 94 -23.20 2.05 9.12
CA GLU A 94 -21.92 2.18 8.40
C GLU A 94 -21.62 3.64 8.00
N TYR A 95 -22.65 4.39 7.60
CA TYR A 95 -22.50 5.77 7.13
C TYR A 95 -22.03 6.70 8.25
N ASP A 96 -22.39 6.44 9.50
CA ASP A 96 -21.94 7.24 10.64
C ASP A 96 -20.44 7.07 10.91
N PHE A 97 -19.89 5.85 10.74
CA PHE A 97 -18.43 5.64 10.78
C PHE A 97 -17.73 6.38 9.64
N ILE A 98 -18.29 6.33 8.42
CA ILE A 98 -17.76 7.01 7.24
C ILE A 98 -17.74 8.54 7.41
N LYS A 99 -18.81 9.12 7.95
CA LYS A 99 -18.87 10.55 8.30
C LYS A 99 -17.83 10.91 9.36
N ALA A 100 -17.72 10.08 10.40
CA ALA A 100 -16.83 10.37 11.53
C ALA A 100 -15.34 10.23 11.22
N CYS A 101 -14.95 9.33 10.30
CA CYS A 101 -13.54 9.03 10.05
C CYS A 101 -13.23 8.64 8.60
N ALA A 102 -12.44 9.48 7.91
CA ALA A 102 -11.94 9.19 6.57
C ALA A 102 -11.08 7.93 6.46
N ILE A 103 -10.38 7.54 7.53
CA ILE A 103 -9.59 6.32 7.54
C ILE A 103 -10.48 5.08 7.64
N GLU A 104 -11.58 5.14 8.40
CA GLU A 104 -12.53 4.02 8.47
C GLU A 104 -13.30 3.87 7.16
N ASP A 105 -13.58 4.98 6.46
CA ASP A 105 -14.10 4.97 5.09
C ASP A 105 -13.15 4.29 4.09
N LEU A 106 -11.88 4.72 4.02
CA LEU A 106 -10.93 4.22 3.01
C LEU A 106 -10.37 2.82 3.33
N HIS A 107 -10.00 2.60 4.59
CA HIS A 107 -9.29 1.39 5.01
C HIS A 107 -10.20 0.32 5.67
N GLY A 108 -11.48 0.65 5.84
CA GLY A 108 -12.47 -0.21 6.46
C GLY A 108 -12.29 -0.34 7.97
N PHE A 109 -13.26 -1.00 8.59
CA PHE A 109 -13.35 -1.19 10.04
C PHE A 109 -14.18 -2.44 10.36
N LEU A 110 -14.06 -2.95 11.57
CA LEU A 110 -14.88 -4.04 12.10
C LEU A 110 -15.32 -3.67 13.51
N GLN A 111 -16.62 -3.48 13.74
CA GLN A 111 -17.22 -3.21 15.06
C GLN A 111 -18.04 -4.45 15.50
N PRO A 112 -17.43 -5.42 16.21
CA PRO A 112 -18.08 -6.68 16.54
C PRO A 112 -19.31 -6.51 17.43
N GLN A 113 -19.28 -5.57 18.38
CA GLN A 113 -20.36 -5.36 19.35
C GLN A 113 -21.66 -4.92 18.70
N ARG A 114 -21.56 -4.13 17.62
CA ARG A 114 -22.71 -3.67 16.83
C ARG A 114 -22.94 -4.50 15.56
N GLN A 115 -22.07 -5.49 15.31
CA GLN A 115 -22.06 -6.31 14.09
C GLN A 115 -22.00 -5.49 12.79
N VAL A 116 -21.39 -4.30 12.85
CA VAL A 116 -21.18 -3.45 11.67
C VAL A 116 -19.75 -3.64 11.17
N ARG A 117 -19.58 -3.84 9.87
CA ARG A 117 -18.27 -3.92 9.24
C ARG A 117 -18.28 -3.18 7.92
N ARG A 118 -17.10 -2.67 7.56
CA ARG A 118 -16.82 -2.15 6.23
C ARG A 118 -15.53 -2.77 5.72
N GLU A 119 -15.59 -3.36 4.54
CA GLU A 119 -14.39 -3.82 3.87
C GLU A 119 -13.54 -2.64 3.40
N SER A 120 -12.24 -2.84 3.39
CA SER A 120 -11.29 -1.84 2.91
C SER A 120 -11.45 -1.64 1.42
N ILE A 121 -11.71 -0.42 0.99
CA ILE A 121 -11.71 -0.08 -0.44
C ILE A 121 -10.30 0.19 -0.94
N VAL A 122 -9.33 0.46 -0.05
CA VAL A 122 -7.89 0.47 -0.35
C VAL A 122 -7.25 -0.85 0.09
N LYS A 123 -6.83 -1.67 -0.87
CA LYS A 123 -6.34 -3.03 -0.67
C LYS A 123 -4.87 -3.13 -1.09
N PHE A 124 -4.13 -4.00 -0.41
CA PHE A 124 -2.72 -4.25 -0.66
C PHE A 124 -2.49 -5.76 -0.69
N ALA A 125 -1.76 -6.22 -1.70
CA ALA A 125 -1.18 -7.55 -1.68
C ALA A 125 0.07 -7.55 -0.77
N PHE A 126 0.59 -8.75 -0.48
CA PHE A 126 1.92 -8.88 0.08
C PHE A 126 2.96 -8.33 -0.91
N MET A 127 3.96 -7.64 -0.41
CA MET A 127 5.12 -7.29 -1.21
C MET A 127 6.11 -8.45 -1.13
N LEU A 128 6.40 -9.05 -2.29
CA LEU A 128 7.09 -10.33 -2.45
C LEU A 128 8.39 -10.15 -3.24
N PRO A 129 9.46 -10.89 -2.93
CA PRO A 129 10.66 -10.92 -3.76
C PRO A 129 10.30 -11.35 -5.18
N ALA A 130 10.79 -10.63 -6.20
CA ALA A 130 10.50 -10.88 -7.61
C ALA A 130 10.73 -12.36 -7.96
N GLU A 131 9.90 -12.94 -8.81
CA GLU A 131 9.86 -14.38 -9.09
C GLU A 131 11.23 -14.96 -9.48
N GLU A 132 12.00 -14.20 -10.26
CA GLU A 132 13.32 -14.57 -10.76
C GLU A 132 14.45 -14.47 -9.72
N MET A 133 14.20 -13.94 -8.52
CA MET A 133 15.23 -13.77 -7.48
C MET A 133 14.71 -13.95 -6.05
N ARG A 134 15.63 -14.22 -5.12
CA ARG A 134 15.31 -14.31 -3.70
C ARG A 134 15.76 -13.05 -2.97
N ALA A 135 15.14 -12.78 -1.83
CA ALA A 135 15.69 -11.79 -0.91
C ALA A 135 16.79 -12.45 -0.08
N GLU A 136 17.90 -11.74 0.10
CA GLU A 136 18.97 -12.15 1.00
C GLU A 136 18.77 -11.45 2.35
N TYR A 137 19.05 -12.15 3.45
CA TYR A 137 18.90 -11.59 4.78
C TYR A 137 20.03 -12.00 5.73
N ALA A 138 20.31 -11.13 6.70
CA ALA A 138 21.29 -11.38 7.75
C ALA A 138 20.80 -10.83 9.08
N ALA A 139 21.18 -11.50 10.17
CA ALA A 139 20.94 -11.02 11.52
C ALA A 139 22.09 -10.13 12.00
N ILE A 140 21.78 -8.91 12.43
CA ILE A 140 22.73 -7.97 13.02
C ILE A 140 22.51 -7.95 14.54
N THR A 141 23.62 -7.94 15.28
CA THR A 141 23.62 -7.80 16.74
C THR A 141 23.68 -6.32 17.12
N HIS A 142 22.72 -5.88 17.93
CA HIS A 142 22.63 -4.53 18.47
C HIS A 142 22.85 -4.54 19.98
N ASN A 143 23.56 -3.53 20.48
CA ASN A 143 23.72 -3.29 21.90
C ASN A 143 22.80 -2.14 22.30
N ARG A 144 21.94 -2.34 23.31
CA ARG A 144 21.20 -1.26 23.93
C ARG A 144 22.00 -0.71 25.11
N VAL A 145 22.39 0.56 25.02
CA VAL A 145 23.00 1.29 26.13
C VAL A 145 21.89 1.80 27.04
N PHE A 146 21.95 1.42 28.32
CA PHE A 146 21.04 1.91 29.35
C PHE A 146 21.64 3.14 30.04
N THR A 147 20.80 4.15 30.32
CA THR A 147 21.15 5.34 31.09
C THR A 147 20.24 5.44 32.33
N ASP A 148 20.78 5.82 33.47
CA ASP A 148 20.02 6.06 34.71
C ASP A 148 19.22 7.37 34.66
N LYS A 149 18.55 7.70 35.78
CA LYS A 149 17.71 8.91 35.93
C LYS A 149 18.50 10.22 35.79
N THR A 150 19.83 10.18 35.84
CA THR A 150 20.73 11.32 35.63
C THR A 150 21.32 11.35 34.21
N GLY A 151 21.02 10.33 33.38
CA GLY A 151 21.58 10.18 32.04
C GLY A 151 22.93 9.46 32.00
N ALA A 152 23.45 8.98 33.14
CA ALA A 152 24.73 8.27 33.21
C ALA A 152 24.55 6.78 32.89
N ILE A 153 25.56 6.16 32.28
CA ILE A 153 25.58 4.71 32.02
C ILE A 153 25.97 4.00 33.34
N PRO A 154 25.10 3.16 33.94
CA PRO A 154 25.43 2.45 35.18
C PRO A 154 26.63 1.51 34.99
N LYS A 155 27.21 1.02 36.09
CA LYS A 155 28.27 -0.01 36.06
C LYS A 155 27.65 -1.37 36.46
N GLY A 156 27.66 -2.37 35.57
CA GLY A 156 27.15 -3.73 35.81
C GLY A 156 26.77 -4.53 34.55
N GLU A 157 26.41 -5.82 34.67
CA GLU A 157 25.99 -6.67 33.53
C GLU A 157 24.65 -6.24 32.90
N GLN A 158 23.83 -5.45 33.61
CA GLN A 158 22.57 -4.89 33.10
C GLN A 158 22.77 -3.71 32.11
N VAL A 159 24.01 -3.36 31.78
CA VAL A 159 24.39 -2.15 31.03
C VAL A 159 24.28 -2.33 29.51
N MET A 160 24.36 -3.56 29.01
CA MET A 160 24.26 -3.87 27.58
C MET A 160 23.32 -5.05 27.33
N MET A 161 22.04 -4.76 27.13
CA MET A 161 21.12 -5.77 26.61
C MET A 161 21.38 -5.93 25.10
N VAL A 162 21.95 -7.08 24.74
CA VAL A 162 22.21 -7.47 23.37
C VAL A 162 20.93 -8.02 22.75
N PHE A 163 20.54 -7.49 21.59
CA PHE A 163 19.44 -8.04 20.81
C PHE A 163 19.84 -8.20 19.35
N LYS A 164 19.34 -9.24 18.69
CA LYS A 164 19.58 -9.53 17.28
C LYS A 164 18.36 -9.19 16.46
N ARG A 165 18.57 -8.70 15.25
CA ARG A 165 17.49 -8.38 14.31
C ARG A 165 17.89 -8.77 12.90
N GLU A 166 16.99 -9.44 12.21
CA GLU A 166 17.13 -9.72 10.78
C GLU A 166 16.84 -8.49 9.93
N TYR A 167 17.65 -8.33 8.88
CA TYR A 167 17.51 -7.34 7.83
C TYR A 167 17.61 -8.03 6.49
N ALA A 168 16.75 -7.65 5.54
CA ALA A 168 16.74 -8.22 4.21
C ALA A 168 16.98 -7.17 3.11
N SER A 169 17.46 -7.65 1.98
CA SER A 169 17.63 -6.88 0.75
C SER A 169 17.12 -7.69 -0.44
N GLY A 170 16.42 -7.03 -1.36
CA GLY A 170 15.92 -7.70 -2.56
C GLY A 170 15.16 -6.77 -3.50
N LEU A 171 14.81 -7.29 -4.68
CA LEU A 171 13.83 -6.68 -5.58
C LEU A 171 12.45 -7.22 -5.20
N TYR A 172 11.54 -6.33 -4.86
CA TYR A 172 10.21 -6.71 -4.40
C TYR A 172 9.14 -6.20 -5.34
N GLY A 173 8.24 -7.09 -5.74
CA GLY A 173 7.00 -6.77 -6.42
C GLY A 173 5.91 -6.37 -5.43
N PHE A 174 5.01 -5.46 -5.84
CA PHE A 174 3.86 -5.04 -5.05
C PHE A 174 2.62 -4.83 -5.91
N LEU A 175 1.46 -4.83 -5.24
CA LEU A 175 0.17 -4.45 -5.84
C LEU A 175 -0.71 -3.74 -4.82
N SER A 176 -1.35 -2.66 -5.27
CA SER A 176 -2.43 -1.98 -4.58
C SER A 176 -3.66 -1.88 -5.49
N SER A 177 -4.83 -2.01 -4.88
CA SER A 177 -6.11 -1.92 -5.56
C SER A 177 -7.03 -1.00 -4.77
N MET A 178 -7.55 0.04 -5.41
CA MET A 178 -8.41 1.03 -4.78
C MET A 178 -9.75 1.15 -5.50
N ASP A 179 -10.84 0.80 -4.82
CA ASP A 179 -12.21 0.88 -5.33
C ASP A 179 -12.84 2.22 -4.91
N LEU A 180 -12.25 3.32 -5.39
CA LEU A 180 -12.57 4.69 -4.96
C LEU A 180 -13.98 5.16 -5.36
N ALA A 181 -14.70 4.38 -6.19
CA ALA A 181 -16.12 4.58 -6.46
C ALA A 181 -16.96 4.64 -5.17
N TYR A 182 -16.56 3.87 -4.16
CA TYR A 182 -17.27 3.71 -2.89
C TYR A 182 -16.77 4.62 -1.77
N VAL A 183 -15.82 5.53 -2.05
CA VAL A 183 -15.38 6.52 -1.04
C VAL A 183 -16.56 7.40 -0.63
N GLY A 184 -16.77 7.55 0.68
CA GLY A 184 -17.86 8.32 1.25
C GLY A 184 -19.25 7.73 1.02
N ARG A 185 -19.36 6.45 0.66
CA ARG A 185 -20.61 5.70 0.46
C ARG A 185 -20.58 4.39 1.25
N PRO A 186 -21.65 4.00 1.95
CA PRO A 186 -21.77 2.67 2.55
C PRO A 186 -21.59 1.56 1.51
N LEU A 187 -20.89 0.49 1.85
CA LEU A 187 -20.83 -0.71 1.00
C LEU A 187 -22.10 -1.55 1.14
N ALA A 188 -22.79 -1.47 2.28
CA ALA A 188 -24.04 -2.18 2.50
C ALA A 188 -25.21 -1.63 1.66
N ASP A 189 -25.15 -0.34 1.28
CA ASP A 189 -26.20 0.36 0.53
C ASP A 189 -25.58 1.48 -0.34
N PRO A 190 -24.82 1.12 -1.40
CA PRO A 190 -24.00 2.07 -2.16
C PRO A 190 -24.80 3.01 -3.08
N ASP A 191 -26.03 2.61 -3.43
CA ASP A 191 -26.91 3.32 -4.36
C ASP A 191 -27.83 4.32 -3.65
N ASN A 192 -27.85 4.33 -2.32
CA ASN A 192 -28.67 5.25 -1.54
C ASN A 192 -28.15 6.69 -1.63
N PRO A 193 -28.90 7.61 -2.25
CA PRO A 193 -28.47 8.99 -2.47
C PRO A 193 -28.44 9.81 -1.17
N GLU A 194 -29.15 9.39 -0.12
CA GLU A 194 -29.19 10.08 1.18
C GLU A 194 -27.95 9.77 2.03
N LYS A 195 -27.24 8.66 1.73
CA LYS A 195 -26.04 8.22 2.45
C LYS A 195 -24.78 8.41 1.62
N VAL A 196 -24.56 9.63 1.16
CA VAL A 196 -23.37 10.00 0.37
C VAL A 196 -22.72 11.23 0.97
N LEU A 197 -21.41 11.19 1.22
CA LEU A 197 -20.68 12.38 1.64
C LEU A 197 -20.63 13.46 0.55
N PRO A 198 -20.44 14.74 0.91
CA PRO A 198 -20.21 15.80 -0.06
C PRO A 198 -19.11 15.44 -1.06
N LEU A 199 -19.30 15.83 -2.33
CA LEU A 199 -18.40 15.45 -3.41
C LEU A 199 -16.95 15.93 -3.16
N ASP A 200 -16.78 17.12 -2.58
CA ASP A 200 -15.45 17.67 -2.30
C ASP A 200 -14.70 16.86 -1.23
N GLU A 201 -15.41 16.38 -0.20
CA GLU A 201 -14.81 15.46 0.80
C GLU A 201 -14.41 14.14 0.15
N ARG A 202 -15.28 13.57 -0.69
CA ARG A 202 -15.01 12.32 -1.40
C ARG A 202 -13.78 12.46 -2.30
N LYS A 203 -13.67 13.56 -3.04
CA LYS A 203 -12.53 13.89 -3.91
C LYS A 203 -11.24 14.02 -3.10
N LEU A 204 -11.28 14.75 -1.99
CA LEU A 204 -10.12 14.93 -1.13
C LEU A 204 -9.63 13.60 -0.53
N ARG A 205 -10.55 12.77 0.01
CA ARG A 205 -10.22 11.44 0.53
C ARG A 205 -9.61 10.54 -0.55
N ALA A 206 -10.21 10.49 -1.73
CA ALA A 206 -9.72 9.70 -2.86
C ALA A 206 -8.34 10.16 -3.34
N LYS A 207 -8.14 11.47 -3.48
CA LYS A 207 -6.87 12.09 -3.86
C LYS A 207 -5.77 11.75 -2.86
N CYS A 208 -6.02 11.94 -1.56
CA CYS A 208 -5.06 11.61 -0.51
C CYS A 208 -4.74 10.10 -0.48
N ALA A 209 -5.71 9.23 -0.78
CA ALA A 209 -5.47 7.78 -0.87
C ALA A 209 -4.46 7.45 -2.00
N VAL A 210 -4.57 8.07 -3.17
CA VAL A 210 -3.59 7.82 -4.25
C VAL A 210 -2.23 8.42 -3.92
N LEU A 211 -2.19 9.66 -3.44
CA LEU A 211 -0.93 10.35 -3.13
C LEU A 211 -0.14 9.72 -2.00
N ALA A 212 -0.81 9.09 -1.02
CA ALA A 212 -0.15 8.41 0.09
C ALA A 212 0.75 7.25 -0.36
N LEU A 213 0.53 6.67 -1.55
CA LEU A 213 1.44 5.67 -2.12
C LEU A 213 2.84 6.25 -2.38
N ALA A 214 2.98 7.54 -2.63
CA ALA A 214 4.27 8.16 -2.92
C ALA A 214 5.21 8.04 -1.72
N ASP A 215 4.69 8.25 -0.51
CA ASP A 215 5.44 8.10 0.73
C ASP A 215 5.84 6.65 0.99
N ILE A 216 4.96 5.69 0.68
CA ILE A 216 5.25 4.27 0.81
C ILE A 216 6.37 3.87 -0.15
N LEU A 217 6.25 4.25 -1.42
CA LEU A 217 7.24 3.95 -2.46
C LEU A 217 8.54 4.75 -2.33
N ALA A 218 8.56 5.76 -1.45
CA ALA A 218 9.75 6.49 -1.00
C ALA A 218 10.33 5.97 0.33
N GLY A 219 9.73 4.94 0.93
CA GLY A 219 10.32 4.19 2.05
C GLY A 219 9.83 4.64 3.42
N ARG A 220 8.80 5.50 3.49
CA ARG A 220 8.20 5.95 4.76
C ARG A 220 7.22 4.90 5.32
N PHE A 221 7.70 3.66 5.49
CA PHE A 221 6.95 2.56 6.10
C PHE A 221 7.89 1.56 6.82
N GLY A 222 7.34 0.66 7.62
CA GLY A 222 8.04 -0.48 8.22
C GLY A 222 8.00 -0.52 9.75
N ALA A 223 8.11 -1.73 10.31
CA ALA A 223 8.03 -1.99 11.75
C ALA A 223 9.13 -1.30 12.57
N ALA A 224 10.30 -1.09 11.96
CA ALA A 224 11.50 -0.58 12.61
C ALA A 224 11.89 0.83 12.16
N ALA A 225 10.95 1.62 11.64
CA ALA A 225 11.22 2.88 10.95
C ALA A 225 12.00 3.93 11.78
N SER A 226 12.10 3.82 13.11
CA SER A 226 12.98 4.70 13.89
C SER A 226 14.48 4.42 13.74
N ARG A 227 14.85 3.21 13.30
CA ARG A 227 16.25 2.75 13.22
C ARG A 227 16.60 2.10 11.88
N ALA A 228 15.59 1.72 11.12
CA ALA A 228 15.73 0.98 9.87
C ALA A 228 14.58 1.36 8.92
N ILE A 229 14.54 2.64 8.55
CA ILE A 229 13.71 3.09 7.43
C ILE A 229 14.19 2.32 6.19
N PRO A 230 13.30 1.61 5.48
CA PRO A 230 13.67 0.87 4.28
C PRO A 230 14.36 1.76 3.25
N ILE A 231 15.53 1.32 2.77
CA ILE A 231 16.25 1.98 1.67
C ILE A 231 15.60 1.52 0.38
N ILE A 232 14.60 2.27 -0.10
CA ILE A 232 13.81 1.88 -1.26
C ILE A 232 14.19 2.68 -2.51
N LYS A 233 14.21 1.99 -3.65
CA LYS A 233 14.23 2.60 -4.98
C LYS A 233 13.21 1.87 -5.84
N THR A 234 12.08 2.50 -6.11
CA THR A 234 11.12 1.98 -7.10
C THR A 234 11.78 2.01 -8.47
N VAL A 235 11.81 0.87 -9.15
CA VAL A 235 12.47 0.73 -10.46
C VAL A 235 11.46 0.87 -11.60
N GLU A 236 10.22 0.45 -11.36
CA GLU A 236 9.13 0.55 -12.33
C GLU A 236 7.77 0.53 -11.63
N LEU A 237 6.79 1.18 -12.25
CA LEU A 237 5.46 1.38 -11.71
C LEU A 237 4.45 1.51 -12.84
N VAL A 238 3.28 0.90 -12.67
CA VAL A 238 2.10 1.08 -13.52
C VAL A 238 0.93 1.47 -12.62
N CYS A 239 0.25 2.56 -12.96
CA CYS A 239 -0.96 3.04 -12.30
C CYS A 239 -2.07 3.18 -13.34
N ALA A 240 -3.06 2.31 -13.29
CA ALA A 240 -4.23 2.34 -14.16
C ALA A 240 -5.43 2.95 -13.40
N VAL A 241 -6.08 3.94 -14.00
CA VAL A 241 -7.27 4.63 -13.49
C VAL A 241 -8.41 4.44 -14.47
N SER A 242 -9.56 3.99 -13.98
CA SER A 242 -10.74 3.68 -14.79
C SER A 242 -12.02 4.26 -14.20
N LYS A 243 -13.01 4.64 -15.02
CA LYS A 243 -14.36 4.93 -14.52
C LYS A 243 -15.19 3.68 -14.28
N GLU A 244 -14.91 2.65 -15.06
CA GLU A 244 -15.54 1.33 -14.99
C GLU A 244 -14.74 0.40 -14.05
N PRO A 245 -15.38 -0.62 -13.43
CA PRO A 245 -14.68 -1.61 -12.62
C PRO A 245 -13.48 -2.22 -13.35
N LEU A 246 -12.30 -2.06 -12.76
CA LEU A 246 -11.03 -2.47 -13.34
C LEU A 246 -10.57 -3.79 -12.71
N PRO A 247 -10.28 -4.87 -13.47
CA PRO A 247 -9.62 -6.04 -12.91
C PRO A 247 -8.29 -5.65 -12.27
N ASN A 248 -7.80 -6.46 -11.33
CA ASN A 248 -6.45 -6.24 -10.82
C ASN A 248 -5.42 -6.43 -11.94
N LEU A 249 -4.36 -5.63 -11.89
CA LEU A 249 -3.16 -5.86 -12.68
C LEU A 249 -2.44 -7.11 -12.15
N ILE A 250 -1.53 -7.67 -12.94
CA ILE A 250 -0.68 -8.76 -12.46
C ILE A 250 0.29 -8.19 -11.43
N HIS A 251 0.43 -8.90 -10.31
CA HIS A 251 1.33 -8.51 -9.24
C HIS A 251 2.77 -8.45 -9.74
N GLY A 252 3.53 -7.41 -9.38
CA GLY A 252 4.96 -7.26 -9.70
C GLY A 252 5.89 -8.36 -9.19
N PHE A 253 5.34 -9.41 -8.59
CA PHE A 253 6.08 -10.63 -8.26
C PHE A 253 6.49 -11.33 -9.57
N TYR A 254 5.53 -11.61 -10.44
CA TYR A 254 5.74 -12.38 -11.67
C TYR A 254 6.69 -11.66 -12.64
N CYS A 255 7.54 -12.41 -13.33
CA CYS A 255 8.54 -11.83 -14.25
C CYS A 255 7.96 -11.17 -15.51
N ASP A 256 6.75 -11.57 -15.90
CA ASP A 256 5.99 -11.12 -17.08
C ASP A 256 4.78 -10.23 -16.72
N TYR A 257 4.77 -9.68 -15.50
CA TYR A 257 3.62 -8.94 -14.98
C TYR A 257 3.27 -7.70 -15.80
N LEU A 258 4.26 -7.04 -16.44
CA LEU A 258 4.01 -5.88 -17.30
C LEU A 258 3.28 -6.28 -18.57
N GLU A 259 3.76 -7.33 -19.23
CA GLU A 259 3.24 -7.86 -20.48
C GLU A 259 1.82 -8.42 -20.30
N GLU A 260 1.58 -9.18 -19.23
CA GLU A 260 0.25 -9.69 -18.89
C GLU A 260 -0.70 -8.57 -18.44
N SER A 261 -0.24 -7.60 -17.64
CA SER A 261 -1.06 -6.44 -17.25
C SER A 261 -1.49 -5.61 -18.45
N ALA A 262 -0.57 -5.33 -19.38
CA ALA A 262 -0.88 -4.59 -20.59
C ALA A 262 -1.88 -5.35 -21.48
N ARG A 263 -1.75 -6.68 -21.60
CA ARG A 263 -2.72 -7.54 -22.31
C ARG A 263 -4.10 -7.53 -21.66
N ILE A 264 -4.19 -7.61 -20.33
CA ILE A 264 -5.46 -7.53 -19.60
C ILE A 264 -6.16 -6.20 -19.88
N LEU A 265 -5.43 -5.08 -19.77
CA LEU A 265 -6.00 -3.76 -20.05
C LEU A 265 -6.44 -3.62 -21.51
N LYS A 266 -5.63 -4.11 -22.45
CA LYS A 266 -5.98 -4.11 -23.88
C LYS A 266 -7.25 -4.90 -24.13
N ALA A 267 -7.35 -6.13 -23.63
CA ALA A 267 -8.53 -6.95 -23.80
C ALA A 267 -9.78 -6.31 -23.17
N ALA A 268 -9.63 -5.65 -22.01
CA ALA A 268 -10.72 -4.95 -21.36
C ALA A 268 -11.23 -3.73 -22.16
N VAL A 269 -10.33 -3.01 -22.84
CA VAL A 269 -10.68 -1.90 -23.73
C VAL A 269 -11.30 -2.41 -25.03
N ASP A 270 -10.65 -3.39 -25.69
CA ASP A 270 -11.09 -3.92 -26.99
C ASP A 270 -12.47 -4.61 -26.89
N SER A 271 -12.78 -5.24 -25.76
CA SER A 271 -14.10 -5.83 -25.49
C SER A 271 -15.18 -4.82 -25.12
N GLY A 272 -14.83 -3.55 -24.92
CA GLY A 272 -15.75 -2.50 -24.48
C GLY A 272 -16.14 -2.56 -23.00
N LEU A 273 -15.54 -3.46 -22.21
CA LEU A 273 -15.73 -3.53 -20.76
C LEU A 273 -15.27 -2.24 -20.07
N ILE A 274 -14.19 -1.64 -20.59
CA ILE A 274 -13.62 -0.40 -20.07
C ILE A 274 -13.54 0.63 -21.20
N LYS A 275 -14.28 1.73 -21.02
CA LYS A 275 -14.36 2.80 -22.02
C LYS A 275 -13.50 3.99 -21.63
N ASN A 276 -13.32 4.23 -20.33
CA ASN A 276 -12.57 5.37 -19.81
C ASN A 276 -11.38 4.87 -19.02
N LEU A 277 -10.23 4.74 -19.68
CA LEU A 277 -8.97 4.28 -19.07
C LEU A 277 -7.88 5.35 -19.22
N LYS A 278 -7.10 5.55 -18.16
CA LYS A 278 -5.82 6.26 -18.18
C LYS A 278 -4.78 5.41 -17.47
N VAL A 279 -3.60 5.27 -18.07
CA VAL A 279 -2.50 4.47 -17.53
C VAL A 279 -1.27 5.35 -17.44
N PHE A 280 -0.73 5.47 -16.24
CA PHE A 280 0.49 6.21 -15.95
C PHE A 280 1.60 5.24 -15.62
N VAL A 281 2.77 5.38 -16.26
CA VAL A 281 3.88 4.45 -16.12
C VAL A 281 5.18 5.16 -15.77
N TYR A 282 6.02 4.49 -14.99
CA TYR A 282 7.39 4.90 -14.69
C TYR A 282 8.32 3.70 -14.87
N GLY A 283 9.52 3.96 -15.40
CA GLY A 283 10.49 2.95 -15.81
C GLY A 283 10.45 2.68 -17.31
N GLU A 284 11.62 2.55 -17.94
CA GLU A 284 11.78 2.40 -19.39
C GLU A 284 11.02 1.18 -19.93
N LYS A 285 11.21 0.01 -19.31
CA LYS A 285 10.54 -1.24 -19.68
C LYS A 285 9.01 -1.11 -19.63
N ALA A 286 8.47 -0.52 -18.57
CA ALA A 286 7.03 -0.29 -18.43
C ALA A 286 6.51 0.68 -19.50
N GLY A 287 7.25 1.77 -19.76
CA GLY A 287 6.95 2.74 -20.81
C GLY A 287 6.85 2.10 -22.19
N GLU A 288 7.84 1.30 -22.57
CA GLU A 288 7.89 0.62 -23.87
C GLU A 288 6.73 -0.37 -24.04
N ILE A 289 6.53 -1.28 -23.08
CA ILE A 289 5.50 -2.34 -23.16
C ILE A 289 4.10 -1.73 -23.26
N PHE A 290 3.77 -0.77 -22.40
CA PHE A 290 2.43 -0.21 -22.35
C PHE A 290 2.15 0.68 -23.56
N SER A 291 3.12 1.47 -24.01
CA SER A 291 2.95 2.33 -25.19
C SER A 291 2.83 1.53 -26.49
N LYS A 292 3.47 0.35 -26.56
CA LYS A 292 3.35 -0.57 -27.71
C LYS A 292 2.01 -1.32 -27.71
N THR A 293 1.48 -1.63 -26.54
CA THR A 293 0.31 -2.52 -26.41
C THR A 293 -1.02 -1.74 -26.42
N LEU A 294 -1.08 -0.59 -25.76
CA LEU A 294 -2.30 0.21 -25.65
C LEU A 294 -2.33 1.34 -26.67
N ALA A 295 -3.54 1.79 -27.02
CA ALA A 295 -3.73 2.88 -27.97
C ALA A 295 -3.09 4.20 -27.50
N GLN A 296 -2.60 4.98 -28.47
CA GLN A 296 -2.00 6.29 -28.22
C GLN A 296 -2.98 7.21 -27.48
N GLY A 297 -2.52 7.84 -26.39
CA GLY A 297 -3.33 8.73 -25.54
C GLY A 297 -3.95 8.08 -24.30
N LEU A 298 -3.95 6.74 -24.21
CA LEU A 298 -4.30 6.03 -22.96
C LEU A 298 -3.14 5.96 -21.98
N VAL A 299 -1.90 5.97 -22.48
CA VAL A 299 -0.67 5.79 -21.69
C VAL A 299 0.11 7.10 -21.60
N GLU A 300 0.55 7.44 -20.40
CA GLU A 300 1.40 8.59 -20.10
C GLU A 300 2.63 8.10 -19.31
N SER A 301 3.82 8.24 -19.90
CA SER A 301 5.10 7.88 -19.27
C SER A 301 5.67 9.07 -18.51
N GLU A 302 5.98 8.86 -17.23
CA GLU A 302 6.44 9.90 -16.33
C GLU A 302 7.87 9.65 -15.85
N GLY A 303 8.61 10.73 -15.61
CA GLY A 303 10.02 10.65 -15.19
C GLY A 303 10.22 10.28 -13.71
N THR A 304 9.17 10.30 -12.89
CA THR A 304 9.26 9.91 -11.47
C THR A 304 7.97 9.25 -10.99
N VAL A 305 8.09 8.39 -9.97
CA VAL A 305 6.94 7.78 -9.27
C VAL A 305 5.98 8.82 -8.71
N ILE A 306 6.51 9.92 -8.18
CA ILE A 306 5.69 11.00 -7.62
C ILE A 306 4.82 11.62 -8.71
N LYS A 307 5.37 11.85 -9.92
CA LYS A 307 4.59 12.37 -11.06
C LYS A 307 3.50 11.39 -11.49
N VAL A 308 3.81 10.09 -11.61
CA VAL A 308 2.79 9.05 -11.91
C VAL A 308 1.60 9.16 -10.96
N LEU A 309 1.88 9.21 -9.65
CA LEU A 309 0.82 9.23 -8.63
C LEU A 309 0.10 10.58 -8.57
N ALA A 310 0.79 11.69 -8.81
CA ALA A 310 0.17 13.01 -8.88
C ALA A 310 -0.81 13.11 -10.06
N ARG A 311 -0.40 12.70 -11.26
CA ARG A 311 -1.26 12.67 -12.46
C ARG A 311 -2.45 11.73 -12.29
N ALA A 312 -2.22 10.54 -11.70
CA ALA A 312 -3.30 9.62 -11.36
C ALA A 312 -4.30 10.25 -10.37
N ALA A 313 -3.80 10.93 -9.32
CA ALA A 313 -4.65 11.58 -8.33
C ALA A 313 -5.49 12.73 -8.93
N GLU A 314 -4.93 13.51 -9.85
CA GLU A 314 -5.67 14.53 -10.60
C GLU A 314 -6.80 13.92 -11.44
N VAL A 315 -6.53 12.82 -12.17
CA VAL A 315 -7.57 12.13 -12.95
C VAL A 315 -8.65 11.56 -12.02
N VAL A 316 -8.28 10.99 -10.88
CA VAL A 316 -9.22 10.50 -9.87
C VAL A 316 -10.13 11.62 -9.38
N GLU A 317 -9.56 12.78 -9.03
CA GLU A 317 -10.30 13.96 -8.59
C GLU A 317 -11.27 14.48 -9.66
N GLN A 318 -10.85 14.47 -10.93
CA GLN A 318 -11.68 14.90 -12.06
C GLN A 318 -12.81 13.91 -12.39
N TRP A 319 -12.54 12.61 -12.27
CA TRP A 319 -13.48 11.56 -12.67
C TRP A 319 -14.45 11.17 -11.56
N LEU A 320 -14.12 11.46 -10.31
CA LEU A 320 -15.02 11.24 -9.19
C LEU A 320 -16.18 12.26 -9.25
N ARG A 321 -17.39 11.72 -9.32
CA ARG A 321 -18.66 12.44 -9.38
C ARG A 321 -19.62 11.89 -8.31
#